data_AF-A0A936PJG5-F1
#
_entry.id   AF-A0A936PJG5-F1
#
_cell.length_a   1.000
_cell.length_b   1.000
_cell.length_c   1.000
_cell.angle_alpha   90.00
_cell.angle_beta   90.00
_cell.angle_gamma   90.00
#
_symmetry.space_group_name_H-M   'P 1'
#
loop_
_entity.id
_entity.type
_entity.pdbx_description
1 polymer ?
#
loop_
_entity_poly.entity_id
_entity_poly.type
_entity_poly.pdbx_seq_one_letter_code
_entity_poly.pdbx_strand_id
1 'polypeptide(L)'
;MTPEQTLYAKLRDVYTARNSRYPSDLTIPIPNIRPSDTNGLEKSIVAYVNAFGWQAERVKVRGTLKDNRVTFENTAGMYRTIGSIGYIPGTGQKGSADLSATIPLLRSNGYGVKVAIEVKWGKDRIRTDQVEYKKQIEQSGGVSLIVKVWADFFEWFHANADFSKVSDPIFPKPRKKIKDPDGLFNWWDGVEPITEL
;
A
#
# COMPACT_ATOMS: atom_id res chain seq x y z
N MET A 1 -22.88 -3.88 16.31
CA MET A 1 -22.33 -3.46 15.00
C MET A 1 -21.34 -4.53 14.57
N THR A 2 -21.41 -5.05 13.33
CA THR A 2 -20.44 -6.05 12.86
C THR A 2 -19.06 -5.42 12.62
N PRO A 3 -17.96 -6.19 12.59
CA PRO A 3 -16.64 -5.68 12.23
C PRO A 3 -16.63 -4.87 10.93
N GLU A 4 -17.35 -5.30 9.90
CA GLU A 4 -17.45 -4.61 8.62
C GLU A 4 -18.23 -3.30 8.76
N GLN A 5 -19.33 -3.29 9.51
CA GLN A 5 -20.09 -2.06 9.77
C GLN A 5 -19.21 -1.02 10.48
N THR A 6 -18.35 -1.46 11.41
CA THR A 6 -17.39 -0.59 12.10
C THR A 6 -16.33 -0.02 11.15
N LEU A 7 -15.83 -0.82 10.19
CA LEU A 7 -14.96 -0.34 9.12
C LEU A 7 -15.62 0.78 8.33
N TYR A 8 -16.84 0.57 7.84
CA TYR A 8 -17.55 1.56 7.02
C TYR A 8 -17.87 2.83 7.80
N ALA A 9 -18.30 2.71 9.06
CA ALA A 9 -18.57 3.85 9.92
C ALA A 9 -17.31 4.70 10.13
N LYS A 10 -16.18 4.06 10.50
CA LYS A 10 -14.92 4.76 10.70
C LYS A 10 -14.44 5.48 9.43
N LEU A 11 -14.54 4.82 8.27
CA LEU A 11 -14.20 5.46 7.00
C LEU A 11 -15.14 6.64 6.71
N ARG A 12 -16.45 6.48 6.93
CA ARG A 12 -17.42 7.57 6.73
C ARG A 12 -17.08 8.80 7.57
N ASP A 13 -16.79 8.63 8.86
CA ASP A 13 -16.44 9.74 9.76
C ASP A 13 -15.22 10.50 9.24
N VAL A 14 -14.19 9.75 8.85
CA VAL A 14 -12.94 10.27 8.36
C VAL A 14 -13.11 11.02 7.03
N TYR A 15 -13.84 10.46 6.07
CA TYR A 15 -14.11 11.12 4.80
C TYR A 15 -15.01 12.35 4.98
N THR A 16 -15.90 12.35 5.97
CA THR A 16 -16.72 13.50 6.34
C THR A 16 -15.87 14.63 6.92
N ALA A 17 -15.02 14.33 7.89
CA ALA A 17 -14.11 15.30 8.49
C ALA A 17 -13.16 15.94 7.45
N ARG A 18 -12.62 15.11 6.54
CA ARG A 18 -11.73 15.58 5.46
C ARG A 18 -12.43 16.48 4.45
N ASN A 19 -13.70 16.19 4.16
CA ASN A 19 -14.50 16.94 3.19
C ASN A 19 -15.52 17.83 3.92
N SER A 20 -15.09 18.57 4.94
CA SER A 20 -15.95 19.41 5.76
C SER A 20 -16.71 20.51 4.99
N ARG A 21 -16.22 20.88 3.79
CA ARG A 21 -16.87 21.82 2.87
C ARG A 21 -17.88 21.15 1.92
N TYR A 22 -17.99 19.83 1.95
CA TYR A 22 -18.92 19.10 1.10
C TYR A 22 -20.36 19.36 1.58
N PRO A 23 -21.31 19.62 0.67
CA PRO A 23 -22.70 19.88 1.04
C PRO A 23 -23.30 18.73 1.87
N SER A 24 -23.95 19.06 2.99
CA SER A 24 -24.47 18.08 3.96
C SER A 24 -25.66 17.27 3.42
N ASP A 25 -26.35 17.80 2.41
CA ASP A 25 -27.45 17.18 1.68
C ASP A 25 -26.99 16.12 0.66
N LEU A 26 -25.69 16.08 0.34
CA LEU A 26 -25.11 15.14 -0.60
C LEU A 26 -24.34 14.02 0.10
N THR A 27 -24.36 12.83 -0.50
CA THR A 27 -23.54 11.72 -0.02
C THR A 27 -22.08 11.92 -0.44
N ILE A 28 -21.16 11.90 0.52
CA ILE A 28 -19.72 11.95 0.24
C ILE A 28 -19.29 10.66 -0.46
N PRO A 29 -18.56 10.73 -1.59
CA PRO A 29 -18.04 9.55 -2.25
C PRO A 29 -16.94 8.90 -1.39
N ILE A 30 -17.28 7.80 -0.74
CA ILE A 30 -16.33 6.95 0.00
C ILE A 30 -15.85 5.85 -0.96
N PRO A 31 -14.54 5.55 -1.01
CA PRO A 31 -14.05 4.43 -1.82
C PRO A 31 -14.77 3.14 -1.44
N ASN A 32 -15.22 2.40 -2.45
CA ASN A 32 -15.85 1.10 -2.26
C ASN A 32 -14.81 0.07 -1.82
N ILE A 33 -14.60 -0.03 -0.51
CA ILE A 33 -13.65 -0.94 0.13
C ILE A 33 -14.46 -2.05 0.79
N ARG A 34 -14.39 -3.28 0.25
CA ARG A 34 -15.12 -4.44 0.79
C ARG A 34 -14.14 -5.59 1.03
N PRO A 35 -14.09 -6.19 2.23
CA PRO A 35 -13.21 -7.32 2.51
C PRO A 35 -13.82 -8.65 2.01
N SER A 36 -14.19 -8.71 0.73
CA SER A 36 -14.83 -9.88 0.09
C SER A 36 -13.87 -10.74 -0.74
N ASP A 37 -12.65 -10.26 -0.95
CA ASP A 37 -11.57 -10.96 -1.64
C ASP A 37 -10.22 -10.50 -1.06
N THR A 38 -9.12 -11.13 -1.51
CA THR A 38 -7.75 -10.79 -1.06
C THR A 38 -7.43 -9.30 -1.18
N ASN A 39 -7.70 -8.69 -2.35
CA ASN A 39 -7.35 -7.30 -2.63
C ASN A 39 -8.26 -6.32 -1.86
N GLY A 40 -9.52 -6.68 -1.68
CA GLY A 40 -10.49 -5.98 -0.87
C GLY A 40 -10.11 -6.00 0.61
N LEU A 41 -9.70 -7.16 1.13
CA LEU A 41 -9.23 -7.34 2.51
C LEU A 41 -7.95 -6.53 2.75
N GLU A 42 -6.95 -6.63 1.87
CA GLU A 42 -5.72 -5.83 1.94
C GLU A 42 -6.01 -4.32 2.01
N LYS A 43 -6.87 -3.82 1.12
CA LYS A 43 -7.27 -2.40 1.10
C LYS A 43 -8.03 -2.00 2.37
N SER A 44 -8.87 -2.89 2.89
CA SER A 44 -9.65 -2.66 4.12
C SER A 44 -8.74 -2.46 5.31
N ILE A 45 -7.76 -3.35 5.49
CA ILE A 45 -6.77 -3.28 6.57
C ILE A 45 -5.97 -1.97 6.48
N VAL A 46 -5.40 -1.68 5.31
CA VAL A 46 -4.61 -0.45 5.11
C VAL A 46 -5.44 0.79 5.38
N ALA A 47 -6.66 0.87 4.85
CA ALA A 47 -7.53 2.02 5.04
C ALA A 47 -7.94 2.19 6.51
N TYR A 48 -8.18 1.10 7.23
CA TYR A 48 -8.58 1.13 8.63
C TYR A 48 -7.45 1.62 9.53
N VAL A 49 -6.23 1.09 9.39
CA VAL A 49 -5.07 1.54 10.16
C VAL A 49 -4.78 3.02 9.90
N ASN A 50 -4.77 3.42 8.63
CA ASN A 50 -4.59 4.82 8.22
C ASN A 50 -5.69 5.75 8.76
N ALA A 51 -6.92 5.25 8.92
CA ALA A 51 -8.03 6.02 9.50
C ALA A 51 -7.84 6.35 11.00
N PHE A 52 -6.91 5.70 11.69
CA PHE A 52 -6.49 6.05 13.06
C PHE A 52 -5.25 6.95 13.12
N GLY A 53 -4.74 7.39 11.97
CA GLY A 53 -3.55 8.22 11.89
C GLY A 53 -2.24 7.44 12.02
N TRP A 54 -2.28 6.13 11.84
CA TRP A 54 -1.11 5.25 11.88
C TRP A 54 -0.70 4.82 10.48
N GLN A 55 0.56 4.41 10.29
CA GLN A 55 1.07 4.11 8.96
C GLN A 55 0.71 2.67 8.57
N ALA A 56 0.11 2.50 7.39
CA ALA A 56 -0.01 1.21 6.73
C ALA A 56 0.11 1.33 5.20
N GLU A 57 0.73 0.32 4.59
CA GLU A 57 0.91 0.21 3.15
C GLU A 57 0.86 -1.24 2.65
N ARG A 58 0.64 -1.39 1.34
CA ARG A 58 0.75 -2.66 0.64
C ARG A 58 2.18 -2.84 0.15
N VAL A 59 2.78 -3.98 0.44
CA VAL A 59 4.12 -4.34 0.00
C VAL A 59 4.03 -5.07 -1.34
N LYS A 60 4.90 -4.73 -2.28
CA LYS A 60 5.03 -5.45 -3.56
C LYS A 60 6.48 -5.80 -3.79
N VAL A 61 6.80 -7.09 -3.66
CA VAL A 61 8.09 -7.64 -4.02
C VAL A 61 8.00 -8.23 -5.42
N ARG A 62 8.37 -7.43 -6.43
CA ARG A 62 8.41 -7.86 -7.84
C ARG A 62 9.64 -7.27 -8.53
N GLY A 63 10.14 -7.99 -9.53
CA GLY A 63 11.16 -7.45 -10.43
C GLY A 63 10.59 -6.39 -11.37
N THR A 64 11.48 -5.62 -11.98
CA THR A 64 11.12 -4.61 -12.98
C THR A 64 11.22 -5.22 -14.37
N LEU A 65 10.20 -5.02 -15.19
CA LEU A 65 10.24 -5.38 -16.60
C LEU A 65 11.28 -4.51 -17.31
N LYS A 66 12.24 -5.13 -17.98
CA LYS A 66 13.20 -4.46 -18.86
C LYS A 66 12.87 -4.86 -20.29
N ASP A 67 12.18 -3.97 -21.00
CA ASP A 67 11.93 -4.15 -22.42
C ASP A 67 13.11 -3.57 -23.22
N ASN A 68 13.89 -4.45 -23.84
CA ASN A 68 14.99 -4.05 -24.74
C ASN A 68 14.59 -4.20 -26.20
N ARG A 69 13.29 -4.30 -26.50
CA ARG A 69 12.82 -4.40 -27.87
C ARG A 69 12.95 -3.06 -28.58
N VAL A 70 13.39 -3.13 -29.84
CA VAL A 70 13.46 -1.98 -30.74
C VAL A 70 12.77 -2.36 -32.03
N THR A 71 11.83 -1.53 -32.46
CA THR A 71 11.18 -1.64 -33.77
C THR A 71 11.91 -0.75 -34.75
N PHE A 72 12.33 -1.31 -35.89
CA PHE A 72 13.02 -0.58 -36.95
C PHE A 72 12.47 -0.96 -38.33
N GLU A 73 12.62 -0.06 -39.29
CA GLU A 73 12.28 -0.28 -40.69
C GLU A 73 13.49 -0.85 -41.43
N ASN A 74 13.31 -1.93 -42.18
CA ASN A 74 14.38 -2.50 -42.98
C ASN A 74 14.51 -1.78 -44.34
N THR A 75 15.56 -2.11 -45.09
CA THR A 75 15.86 -1.51 -46.40
C THR A 75 14.76 -1.74 -47.47
N ALA A 76 13.81 -2.65 -47.20
CA ALA A 76 12.68 -2.95 -48.06
C ALA A 76 11.35 -2.31 -47.58
N GLY A 77 11.41 -1.39 -46.61
CA GLY A 77 10.23 -0.67 -46.08
C GLY A 77 9.36 -1.46 -45.10
N MET A 78 9.86 -2.60 -44.59
CA MET A 78 9.13 -3.44 -43.63
C MET A 78 9.59 -3.17 -42.20
N TYR A 79 8.64 -2.97 -41.28
CA TYR A 79 8.94 -2.87 -39.85
C TYR A 79 9.20 -4.24 -39.22
N ARG A 80 10.27 -4.33 -38.43
CA ARG A 80 10.61 -5.50 -37.61
C ARG A 80 10.95 -5.07 -36.19
N THR A 81 10.57 -5.91 -35.22
CA THR A 81 10.96 -5.74 -33.82
C THR A 81 12.03 -6.76 -33.47
N ILE A 82 13.18 -6.28 -32.98
CA ILE A 82 14.27 -7.11 -32.45
C ILE A 82 14.46 -6.83 -30.97
N GLY A 83 15.24 -7.66 -30.29
CA GLY A 83 15.50 -7.54 -28.86
C GLY A 83 14.58 -8.44 -28.02
N SER A 84 14.74 -8.37 -26.71
CA SER A 84 14.09 -9.27 -25.76
C SER A 84 13.47 -8.51 -24.59
N ILE A 85 12.44 -9.12 -24.01
CA ILE A 85 11.88 -8.71 -22.73
C ILE A 85 12.59 -9.52 -21.66
N GLY A 86 13.21 -8.83 -20.70
CA GLY A 86 13.81 -9.42 -19.51
C GLY A 86 13.15 -8.90 -18.24
N TYR A 87 13.47 -9.52 -17.10
CA TYR A 87 13.13 -9.02 -15.78
C TYR A 87 14.41 -8.77 -14.99
N ILE A 88 14.52 -7.57 -14.43
CA ILE A 88 15.55 -7.25 -13.44
C ILE A 88 15.01 -7.71 -12.08
N PRO A 89 15.71 -8.56 -11.34
CA PRO A 89 15.30 -8.94 -9.99
C PRO A 89 15.08 -7.70 -9.11
N GLY A 90 13.99 -7.71 -8.35
CA GLY A 90 13.74 -6.66 -7.36
C GLY A 90 14.68 -6.80 -6.17
N THR A 91 14.88 -5.71 -5.44
CA THR A 91 15.70 -5.69 -4.20
C THR A 91 14.92 -6.11 -2.95
N GLY A 92 13.61 -6.30 -3.08
CA GLY A 92 12.75 -6.70 -1.96
C GLY A 92 13.06 -8.11 -1.48
N GLN A 93 12.88 -8.32 -0.17
CA GLN A 93 13.07 -9.63 0.44
C GLN A 93 11.97 -10.59 -0.03
N LYS A 94 12.37 -11.74 -0.60
CA LYS A 94 11.43 -12.79 -0.98
C LYS A 94 10.65 -13.27 0.26
N GLY A 95 9.34 -13.43 0.12
CA GLY A 95 8.47 -13.86 1.22
C GLY A 95 8.04 -12.73 2.16
N SER A 96 8.36 -11.46 1.87
CA SER A 96 7.77 -10.33 2.60
C SER A 96 6.25 -10.41 2.62
N ALA A 97 5.67 -10.05 3.78
CA ALA A 97 4.24 -10.01 3.97
C ALA A 97 3.54 -9.06 2.98
N ASP A 98 2.28 -9.35 2.66
CA ASP A 98 1.47 -8.53 1.75
C ASP A 98 1.30 -7.08 2.22
N LEU A 99 1.22 -6.86 3.54
CA LEU A 99 1.06 -5.54 4.14
C LEU A 99 2.14 -5.26 5.20
N SER A 100 2.47 -3.98 5.30
CA SER A 100 3.33 -3.42 6.33
C SER A 100 2.57 -2.33 7.06
N ALA A 101 2.58 -2.36 8.39
CA ALA A 101 2.05 -1.29 9.22
C ALA A 101 2.98 -0.98 10.40
N THR A 102 2.82 0.22 10.93
CA THR A 102 3.42 0.66 12.20
C THR A 102 2.29 1.09 13.12
N ILE A 103 1.99 0.24 14.12
CA ILE A 103 0.81 0.38 14.99
C ILE A 103 1.29 0.54 16.43
N PRO A 104 0.86 1.58 17.17
CA PRO A 104 1.06 1.67 18.61
C PRO A 104 0.30 0.54 19.32
N LEU A 105 1.00 -0.29 20.11
CA LEU A 105 0.40 -1.40 20.85
C LEU A 105 0.40 -1.13 22.35
N LEU A 106 -0.55 -1.68 23.10
CA LEU A 106 -0.67 -1.45 24.55
C LEU A 106 0.61 -1.75 25.34
N ARG A 107 1.44 -2.69 24.86
CA ARG A 107 2.69 -3.13 25.51
C ARG A 107 3.97 -2.57 24.86
N SER A 108 3.85 -1.49 24.08
CA SER A 108 4.95 -0.92 23.30
C SER A 108 5.61 0.31 23.94
N ASN A 109 5.23 0.67 25.18
CA ASN A 109 5.69 1.89 25.87
C ASN A 109 5.50 3.17 25.04
N GLY A 110 4.44 3.22 24.22
CA GLY A 110 4.09 4.37 23.39
C GLY A 110 4.79 4.44 22.03
N TYR A 111 5.61 3.44 21.66
CA TYR A 111 6.24 3.37 20.34
C TYR A 111 5.37 2.62 19.33
N GLY A 112 5.48 3.00 18.06
CA GLY A 112 4.89 2.22 16.97
C GLY A 112 5.63 0.90 16.78
N VAL A 113 4.92 -0.22 16.77
CA VAL A 113 5.47 -1.55 16.52
C VAL A 113 5.26 -1.92 15.06
N LYS A 114 6.28 -2.52 14.44
CA LYS A 114 6.16 -3.10 13.09
C LYS A 114 5.16 -4.26 13.13
N VAL A 115 4.12 -4.18 12.32
CA VAL A 115 3.13 -5.24 12.12
C VAL A 115 3.19 -5.67 10.66
N ALA A 116 3.70 -6.87 10.41
CA ALA A 116 3.71 -7.51 9.10
C ALA A 116 2.48 -8.40 8.96
N ILE A 117 1.67 -8.22 7.92
CA ILE A 117 0.39 -8.91 7.77
C ILE A 117 0.36 -9.65 6.43
N GLU A 118 0.27 -10.97 6.51
CA GLU A 118 0.13 -11.86 5.36
C GLU A 118 -1.34 -12.25 5.19
N VAL A 119 -1.88 -12.08 3.98
CA VAL A 119 -3.29 -12.35 3.69
C VAL A 119 -3.43 -13.71 3.00
N LYS A 120 -4.21 -14.62 3.61
CA LYS A 120 -4.49 -15.96 3.08
C LYS A 120 -5.98 -16.20 2.90
N TRP A 121 -6.50 -15.81 1.75
CA TRP A 121 -7.93 -15.94 1.46
C TRP A 121 -8.34 -17.41 1.19
N GLY A 122 -9.43 -17.85 1.81
CA GLY A 122 -10.03 -19.16 1.57
C GLY A 122 -9.09 -20.35 1.87
N LYS A 123 -8.78 -21.13 0.83
CA LYS A 123 -7.94 -22.34 0.94
C LYS A 123 -6.44 -22.04 0.84
N ASP A 124 -6.03 -20.78 0.66
CA ASP A 124 -4.62 -20.43 0.55
C ASP A 124 -3.83 -20.75 1.83
N ARG A 125 -2.52 -21.01 1.66
CA ARG A 125 -1.61 -21.43 2.73
C ARG A 125 -0.30 -20.63 2.65
N ILE A 126 0.35 -20.52 3.80
CA ILE A 126 1.64 -19.85 3.91
C ILE A 126 2.73 -20.67 3.25
N ARG A 127 3.63 -19.98 2.54
CA ARG A 127 4.80 -20.56 1.89
C ARG A 127 6.00 -20.58 2.84
N THR A 128 6.99 -21.43 2.56
CA THR A 128 8.18 -21.58 3.42
C THR A 128 8.98 -20.29 3.58
N ASP A 129 9.11 -19.49 2.51
CA ASP A 129 9.79 -18.18 2.55
C ASP A 129 9.04 -17.15 3.42
N GLN A 130 7.71 -17.20 3.43
CA GLN A 130 6.87 -16.36 4.28
C GLN A 130 6.95 -16.76 5.76
N VAL A 131 7.12 -18.06 6.06
CA VAL A 131 7.37 -18.54 7.43
C VAL A 131 8.70 -17.99 7.96
N GLU A 132 9.75 -18.02 7.13
CA GLU A 132 11.05 -17.47 7.50
C GLU A 132 10.98 -15.95 7.71
N TYR A 133 10.30 -15.22 6.83
CA TYR A 133 10.08 -13.78 7.01
C TYR A 133 9.33 -13.47 8.32
N LYS A 134 8.28 -14.23 8.63
CA LYS A 134 7.53 -14.10 9.89
C LYS A 134 8.45 -14.25 11.10
N LYS A 135 9.31 -15.27 11.10
CA LYS A 135 10.29 -15.52 12.17
C LYS A 135 11.24 -14.35 12.35
N GLN A 136 11.75 -13.77 11.26
CA GLN A 136 12.66 -12.62 11.33
C GLN A 136 11.98 -11.37 11.93
N ILE A 137 10.73 -11.10 11.54
CA ILE A 137 9.95 -10.01 12.12
C ILE A 137 9.75 -10.22 13.62
N GLU A 138 9.35 -11.42 14.04
CA GLU A 138 9.09 -11.72 15.46
C GLU A 138 10.37 -11.65 16.30
N GLN A 139 11.49 -12.16 15.77
CA GLN A 139 12.80 -12.05 16.42
C GLN A 139 13.27 -10.61 16.59
N SER A 140 12.89 -9.71 15.66
CA SER A 140 13.18 -8.28 15.76
C SER A 140 12.25 -7.51 16.72
N GLY A 141 11.28 -8.19 17.35
CA GLY A 141 10.30 -7.57 18.24
C GLY A 141 9.06 -7.01 17.53
N GLY A 142 8.90 -7.28 16.24
CA GLY A 142 7.69 -6.97 15.49
C GLY A 142 6.59 -8.03 15.66
N VAL A 143 5.41 -7.74 15.15
CA VAL A 143 4.27 -8.67 15.12
C VAL A 143 4.03 -9.18 13.72
N SER A 144 3.83 -10.49 13.57
CA SER A 144 3.52 -11.13 12.30
C SER A 144 2.13 -11.78 12.34
N LEU A 145 1.20 -11.27 11.54
CA LEU A 145 -0.18 -11.75 11.45
C LEU A 145 -0.41 -12.54 10.16
N ILE A 146 -1.24 -13.57 10.26
CA ILE A 146 -1.81 -14.27 9.11
C ILE A 146 -3.32 -14.05 9.18
N VAL A 147 -3.88 -13.37 8.19
CA VAL A 147 -5.28 -12.92 8.20
C VAL A 147 -6.03 -13.59 7.05
N LYS A 148 -7.16 -14.23 7.33
CA LYS A 148 -7.99 -14.87 6.29
C LYS A 148 -9.26 -14.10 6.01
N VAL A 149 -9.82 -13.47 7.03
CA VAL A 149 -11.04 -12.66 6.95
C VAL A 149 -10.86 -11.36 7.72
N TRP A 150 -11.76 -10.41 7.48
CA TRP A 150 -11.73 -9.10 8.14
C TRP A 150 -11.81 -9.21 9.68
N ALA A 151 -12.65 -10.11 10.18
CA ALA A 151 -12.84 -10.32 11.61
C ALA A 151 -11.52 -10.65 12.33
N ASP A 152 -10.67 -11.53 11.77
CA ASP A 152 -9.38 -11.92 12.37
C ASP A 152 -8.51 -10.70 12.67
N PHE A 153 -8.40 -9.79 11.69
CA PHE A 153 -7.61 -8.57 11.85
C PHE A 153 -8.29 -7.61 12.81
N PHE A 154 -9.60 -7.41 12.68
CA PHE A 154 -10.36 -6.48 13.51
C PHE A 154 -10.27 -6.83 15.00
N GLU A 155 -10.48 -8.09 15.34
CA GLU A 155 -10.42 -8.58 16.71
C GLU A 155 -9.02 -8.43 17.29
N TRP A 156 -7.99 -8.85 16.55
CA TRP A 156 -6.60 -8.66 16.97
C TRP A 156 -6.27 -7.17 17.18
N PHE A 157 -6.66 -6.31 16.24
CA PHE A 157 -6.36 -4.88 16.27
C PHE A 157 -7.00 -4.22 17.48
N HIS A 158 -8.28 -4.46 17.74
CA HIS A 158 -8.99 -3.89 18.90
C HIS A 158 -8.50 -4.43 20.25
N ALA A 159 -8.00 -5.67 20.28
CA ALA A 159 -7.45 -6.24 21.50
C ALA A 159 -6.04 -5.72 21.84
N ASN A 160 -5.26 -5.25 20.85
CA ASN A 160 -3.83 -4.97 21.03
C ASN A 160 -3.42 -3.52 20.80
N ALA A 161 -4.17 -2.77 19.99
CA ALA A 161 -3.82 -1.40 19.66
C ALA A 161 -4.00 -0.44 20.84
N ASP A 162 -3.08 0.51 20.98
CA ASP A 162 -3.18 1.60 21.95
C ASP A 162 -3.95 2.77 21.34
N PHE A 163 -5.27 2.76 21.51
CA PHE A 163 -6.16 3.80 21.01
C PHE A 163 -5.97 5.17 21.70
N SER A 164 -5.18 5.26 22.77
CA SER A 164 -4.80 6.58 23.32
C SER A 164 -3.87 7.36 22.39
N LYS A 165 -3.27 6.68 21.40
CA LYS A 165 -2.34 7.24 20.41
C LYS A 165 -2.98 7.54 19.05
N VAL A 166 -4.30 7.55 18.98
CA VAL A 166 -5.00 7.93 17.75
C VAL A 166 -4.68 9.39 17.40
N SER A 167 -4.42 9.63 16.13
CA SER A 167 -4.10 10.95 15.59
C SER A 167 -4.87 11.22 14.31
N ASP A 168 -4.58 12.37 13.68
CA ASP A 168 -5.20 12.74 12.42
C ASP A 168 -4.98 11.66 11.35
N PRO A 169 -6.01 11.26 10.60
CA PRO A 169 -5.90 10.18 9.63
C PRO A 169 -4.83 10.41 8.55
N ILE A 170 -4.02 9.38 8.29
CA ILE A 170 -2.99 9.42 7.25
C ILE A 170 -3.62 9.00 5.92
N PHE A 171 -3.99 9.94 5.07
CA PHE A 171 -4.28 9.64 3.68
C PHE A 171 -3.19 10.21 2.77
N PRO A 172 -2.72 9.43 1.78
CA PRO A 172 -1.88 10.00 0.75
C PRO A 172 -2.63 11.17 0.10
N LYS A 173 -1.96 12.32 -0.01
CA LYS A 173 -2.49 13.45 -0.77
C LYS A 173 -2.81 12.93 -2.18
N PRO A 174 -3.98 13.27 -2.76
CA PRO A 174 -4.24 12.92 -4.14
C PRO A 174 -3.05 13.41 -4.96
N ARG A 175 -2.44 12.52 -5.76
CA ARG A 175 -1.41 12.97 -6.70
C ARG A 175 -2.03 14.09 -7.50
N LYS A 176 -1.47 15.29 -7.44
CA LYS A 176 -1.86 16.35 -8.38
C LYS A 176 -1.65 15.72 -9.76
N LYS A 177 -2.72 15.56 -10.54
CA LYS A 177 -2.54 15.42 -11.97
C LYS A 177 -1.91 16.75 -12.38
N ILE A 178 -0.62 16.75 -12.68
CA ILE A 178 -0.04 17.83 -13.46
C ILE A 178 -0.83 17.76 -14.76
N LYS A 179 -1.79 18.67 -14.92
CA LYS A 179 -2.34 18.99 -16.23
C LYS A 179 -1.29 19.93 -16.79
N ASP A 180 -0.38 19.41 -17.60
CA ASP A 180 0.28 20.26 -18.58
C ASP A 180 -0.80 20.58 -19.61
N PRO A 181 -1.24 21.84 -19.76
CA PRO A 181 -2.14 22.21 -20.84
C PRO A 181 -1.42 22.12 -22.20
N ASP A 182 -0.08 22.14 -22.20
CA ASP A 182 0.71 22.49 -23.39
C ASP A 182 1.82 21.48 -23.76
N GLY A 183 1.90 20.32 -23.10
CA GLY A 183 2.70 19.19 -23.60
C GLY A 183 4.22 19.41 -23.78
N LEU A 184 4.83 20.41 -23.13
CA LEU A 184 6.28 20.64 -23.18
C LEU A 184 6.89 20.49 -21.78
N PHE A 185 7.08 19.25 -21.35
CA PHE A 185 7.93 18.94 -20.22
C PHE A 185 9.39 18.87 -20.72
N ASN A 186 10.07 20.02 -20.73
CA ASN A 186 11.52 20.08 -20.98
C ASN A 186 12.24 19.48 -19.77
N TRP A 187 12.79 18.28 -19.93
CA TRP A 187 13.65 17.61 -18.94
C TRP A 187 15.05 18.24 -18.82
N TRP A 188 15.22 19.52 -19.15
CA TRP A 188 16.54 20.14 -19.35
C TRP A 188 16.66 21.60 -18.89
N ASP A 189 15.76 22.10 -18.04
CA ASP A 189 15.92 23.42 -17.44
C ASP A 189 16.49 23.27 -16.02
N GLY A 190 17.83 23.22 -15.89
CA GLY A 190 18.45 23.36 -14.56
C GLY A 190 19.79 22.67 -14.29
N VAL A 191 20.51 22.18 -15.30
CA VAL A 191 21.95 21.94 -15.12
C VAL A 191 22.67 23.07 -15.83
N GLU A 192 23.05 24.10 -15.08
CA GLU A 192 24.07 25.02 -15.58
C GLU A 192 25.31 24.17 -15.93
N PRO A 193 25.88 24.32 -17.13
CA PRO A 193 27.15 23.69 -17.43
C PRO A 193 28.17 24.20 -16.41
N ILE A 194 28.84 23.28 -15.72
CA ILE A 194 30.00 23.61 -14.91
C ILE A 194 31.08 24.08 -15.89
N THR A 195 31.14 25.38 -16.13
CA THR A 195 32.19 26.04 -16.89
C THR A 195 33.24 26.55 -15.90
N GLU A 196 34.40 25.85 -15.92
CA GLU A 196 35.73 26.26 -15.41
C GLU A 196 35.87 26.27 -13.86
N LEU A 197 36.85 25.63 -13.21
CA LEU A 197 38.26 25.32 -13.50
C LEU A 197 38.68 23.93 -12.96
#